data_AF-A0A0R1Y511-F1
#
_entry.id   AF-A0A0R1Y511-F1
#
_cell.length_a   1.000
_cell.length_b   1.000
_cell.length_c   1.000
_cell.angle_alpha   90.00
_cell.angle_beta   90.00
_cell.angle_gamma   90.00
#
_symmetry.space_group_name_H-M   'P 1'
#
loop_
_entity.id
_entity.type
_entity.pdbx_description
1 polymer ?
#
loop_
_entity_poly.entity_id
_entity_poly.type
_entity_poly.pdbx_seq_one_letter_code
_entity_poly.pdbx_strand_id
1 'polypeptide(L)'
;MALFGKHTAADDPAQGATPLGLAPKSATSGPLFKPQVDPYPKGAEPVEPAPQAPVADPTPVAAPAFSQPAPGRQYDQTPSSPKSYPKTTRAALRRNQYLGNQDPWQVTQQNLLDLQEQITQTKAQLRQELLDQRSCLRHDWRQQTADLTPASPEHQATVDKLQQQIDTLNEALIKWFGTQKIANHVYFNKKRHYFLLDTTLRDLSGAQRALFKSLRGFFQGMQIPLSQLSTDFDANLASRVQQLAQDKLLTPKAAVLNQYRDLQELDDTVKFKPDIPLSAEMTKEHDDEHNLDKVYDGNQQLVMVIAYLGDQQIQTIAHYRADRMISRDIFDANGAVSSTQYFEQSSNERLLRENFYRQDGSLVLIKSYQENEPYIQLLSRSNVLMAVFNSELELTLWWLRHDVFNSETSILIPTDSPLYQPLLDIEDLKVEIIPILADYQAHDDITSQLMTLDSPIDSVLVTQQDAKTYLETQTQRELDVSVLPEVPVVDEAANQTGGVPKF
;
A
#
# COMPACT_ATOMS: atom_id res chain seq x y z
N MET A 1 49.97 12.51 47.39
CA MET A 1 50.65 13.71 46.84
C MET A 1 49.53 14.65 46.37
N ALA A 2 49.04 15.67 47.10
CA ALA A 2 49.72 16.86 47.67
C ALA A 2 50.60 17.52 46.60
N LEU A 3 50.43 18.78 46.14
CA LEU A 3 49.83 20.02 46.66
C LEU A 3 49.48 21.00 45.50
N PHE A 4 48.48 21.86 45.72
CA PHE A 4 48.32 23.32 45.42
C PHE A 4 48.73 23.93 44.04
N GLY A 5 48.05 24.95 43.49
CA GLY A 5 47.25 25.97 44.18
C GLY A 5 46.36 26.87 43.29
N LYS A 6 45.58 27.70 44.01
CA LYS A 6 44.65 28.75 43.57
C LYS A 6 45.32 30.13 43.57
N HIS A 7 44.82 31.06 42.75
CA HIS A 7 44.59 32.50 43.04
C HIS A 7 43.69 33.09 41.91
N THR A 8 42.41 33.42 42.15
CA THR A 8 41.78 34.74 42.51
C THR A 8 42.03 35.85 41.47
N ALA A 9 41.06 36.38 40.70
CA ALA A 9 39.78 37.10 40.96
C ALA A 9 39.92 38.65 40.95
N ALA A 10 38.83 39.33 40.52
CA ALA A 10 38.54 40.78 40.37
C ALA A 10 38.90 41.39 38.99
N ASP A 11 38.13 42.28 38.36
CA ASP A 11 36.82 42.90 38.62
C ASP A 11 36.31 43.55 37.30
N ASP A 12 34.99 43.69 37.20
CA ASP A 12 34.10 44.39 36.22
C ASP A 12 34.37 45.94 36.19
N PRO A 13 33.62 46.86 35.51
CA PRO A 13 32.47 46.74 34.60
C PRO A 13 32.43 47.73 33.40
N ALA A 14 31.36 47.62 32.59
CA ALA A 14 30.40 48.71 32.28
C ALA A 14 30.08 49.02 30.79
N GLN A 15 28.76 48.96 30.51
CA GLN A 15 27.95 49.85 29.63
C GLN A 15 28.09 49.67 28.10
N GLY A 16 27.04 49.63 27.28
CA GLY A 16 25.60 49.89 27.44
C GLY A 16 24.97 50.03 26.04
N ALA A 17 23.65 50.27 26.01
CA ALA A 17 22.80 50.72 24.89
C ALA A 17 22.00 49.68 24.08
N THR A 18 20.79 49.39 24.57
CA THR A 18 19.53 49.52 23.78
C THR A 18 19.07 51.00 23.88
N PRO A 19 18.14 51.58 23.06
CA PRO A 19 16.84 51.02 22.67
C PRO A 19 16.28 51.51 21.30
N LEU A 20 14.95 51.32 21.09
CA LEU A 20 14.02 51.79 20.03
C LEU A 20 13.65 50.66 19.04
N GLY A 21 12.43 50.11 18.98
CA GLY A 21 11.10 50.65 19.29
C GLY A 21 10.48 51.21 18.02
N LEU A 22 9.44 50.54 17.48
CA LEU A 22 8.29 51.10 16.73
C LEU A 22 7.46 49.97 16.08
N ALA A 23 6.41 49.52 16.78
CA ALA A 23 5.12 49.28 16.12
C ALA A 23 4.41 50.64 16.00
N PRO A 24 3.51 50.85 15.04
CA PRO A 24 2.10 50.92 15.48
C PRO A 24 1.03 50.57 14.43
N LYS A 25 -0.21 50.46 14.97
CA LYS A 25 -1.53 50.77 14.40
C LYS A 25 -2.41 49.61 13.92
N SER A 26 -3.26 49.23 14.88
CA SER A 26 -4.71 49.07 14.74
C SER A 26 -5.39 50.01 13.73
N ALA A 27 -6.32 49.45 12.96
CA ALA A 27 -7.47 50.16 12.42
C ALA A 27 -8.73 49.32 12.66
N THR A 28 -9.57 49.84 13.55
CA THR A 28 -10.98 49.54 13.76
C THR A 28 -11.82 50.08 12.61
N SER A 29 -12.82 49.34 12.14
CA SER A 29 -14.22 49.79 11.92
C SER A 29 -15.02 48.74 11.15
N GLY A 30 -16.15 48.32 11.71
CA GLY A 30 -17.18 47.49 11.05
C GLY A 30 -18.02 48.30 10.04
N PRO A 31 -19.30 47.98 9.77
CA PRO A 31 -20.15 47.05 10.51
C PRO A 31 -21.14 46.20 9.67
N LEU A 32 -21.95 45.41 10.40
CA LEU A 32 -23.37 45.10 10.18
C LEU A 32 -23.80 44.51 8.81
N PHE A 33 -24.28 43.27 8.82
CA PHE A 33 -25.66 42.96 8.41
C PHE A 33 -26.09 41.58 8.96
N LYS A 34 -26.97 41.61 9.96
CA LYS A 34 -27.94 40.55 10.26
C LYS A 34 -29.32 41.06 9.80
N PRO A 35 -30.18 40.16 9.33
CA PRO A 35 -31.51 39.96 9.93
C PRO A 35 -31.73 38.45 10.15
N GLN A 36 -32.18 37.86 11.27
CA GLN A 36 -33.29 38.13 12.20
C GLN A 36 -34.64 38.31 11.45
N VAL A 37 -35.71 37.51 11.57
CA VAL A 37 -36.09 36.31 12.35
C VAL A 37 -37.53 35.95 11.91
N ASP A 38 -37.88 34.66 11.99
CA ASP A 38 -39.23 34.09 12.21
C ASP A 38 -40.37 34.24 11.16
N PRO A 39 -41.50 33.51 11.30
CA PRO A 39 -41.75 32.23 11.97
C PRO A 39 -42.53 31.20 11.12
N TYR A 40 -42.59 29.96 11.62
CA TYR A 40 -43.62 28.96 11.36
C TYR A 40 -45.05 29.52 11.24
N PRO A 41 -45.93 28.80 10.53
CA PRO A 41 -47.26 28.53 11.06
C PRO A 41 -47.51 27.05 11.33
N LYS A 42 -48.20 26.86 12.44
CA LYS A 42 -48.81 25.65 12.99
C LYS A 42 -49.85 25.03 12.04
N GLY A 43 -49.99 23.72 12.16
CA GLY A 43 -51.29 23.10 12.44
C GLY A 43 -52.00 22.38 11.30
N ALA A 44 -51.96 21.05 11.34
CA ALA A 44 -53.13 20.21 11.11
C ALA A 44 -52.90 18.84 11.79
N GLU A 45 -53.74 18.56 12.77
CA GLU A 45 -53.88 17.30 13.48
C GLU A 45 -54.56 16.21 12.61
N PRO A 46 -54.54 14.93 13.05
CA PRO A 46 -54.55 13.76 12.18
C PRO A 46 -55.95 13.30 11.78
N VAL A 47 -56.08 12.81 10.55
CA VAL A 47 -57.26 12.07 10.09
C VAL A 47 -56.94 10.57 10.19
N GLU A 48 -57.61 9.92 11.14
CA GLU A 48 -57.67 8.48 11.34
C GLU A 48 -58.60 7.85 10.28
N PRO A 49 -58.15 6.87 9.48
CA PRO A 49 -59.06 6.01 8.74
C PRO A 49 -59.31 4.70 9.50
N ALA A 50 -60.60 4.37 9.58
CA ALA A 50 -61.23 3.17 10.12
C ALA A 50 -60.59 1.82 9.67
N PRO A 51 -60.80 0.74 10.46
CA PRO A 51 -60.08 -0.52 10.33
C PRO A 51 -60.40 -1.28 9.02
N GLN A 52 -59.36 -1.69 8.31
CA GLN A 52 -59.46 -2.63 7.19
C GLN A 52 -59.57 -4.08 7.70
N ALA A 53 -60.51 -4.80 7.10
CA ALA A 53 -60.76 -6.23 7.30
C ALA A 53 -59.54 -7.09 6.86
N PRO A 54 -59.38 -8.31 7.40
CA PRO A 54 -58.21 -9.15 7.15
C PRO A 54 -58.11 -9.57 5.67
N VAL A 55 -56.96 -9.25 5.06
CA VAL A 55 -56.60 -9.68 3.71
C VAL A 55 -56.06 -11.11 3.79
N ALA A 56 -56.61 -11.97 2.93
CA ALA A 56 -56.26 -13.37 2.77
C ALA A 56 -54.80 -13.61 2.35
N ASP A 57 -54.24 -14.73 2.78
CA ASP A 57 -52.90 -15.20 2.40
C ASP A 57 -52.71 -15.25 0.88
N PRO A 58 -51.64 -14.64 0.33
CA PRO A 58 -51.32 -14.81 -1.08
C PRO A 58 -50.68 -16.17 -1.34
N THR A 59 -51.28 -16.87 -2.29
CA THR A 59 -50.76 -18.07 -2.97
C THR A 59 -49.39 -17.77 -3.59
N PRO A 60 -48.43 -18.72 -3.61
CA PRO A 60 -47.09 -18.45 -4.14
C PRO A 60 -47.13 -18.20 -5.66
N VAL A 61 -46.77 -16.98 -6.06
CA VAL A 61 -46.57 -16.58 -7.46
C VAL A 61 -45.12 -16.86 -7.85
N ALA A 62 -44.94 -17.45 -9.04
CA ALA A 62 -43.65 -17.77 -9.63
C ALA A 62 -42.73 -16.55 -9.78
N ALA A 63 -41.42 -16.79 -9.69
CA ALA A 63 -40.37 -15.76 -9.82
C ALA A 63 -40.50 -14.96 -11.13
N PRO A 64 -40.26 -13.64 -11.11
CA PRO A 64 -40.29 -12.82 -12.31
C PRO A 64 -39.12 -13.18 -13.25
N ALA A 65 -39.44 -13.30 -14.54
CA ALA A 65 -38.46 -13.51 -15.60
C ALA A 65 -37.62 -12.24 -15.81
N PHE A 66 -36.30 -12.40 -15.81
CA PHE A 66 -35.35 -11.35 -16.18
C PHE A 66 -35.55 -10.96 -17.65
N SER A 67 -35.83 -9.68 -17.89
CA SER A 67 -35.88 -9.11 -19.23
C SER A 67 -34.47 -8.69 -19.65
N GLN A 68 -33.99 -9.19 -20.79
CA GLN A 68 -32.74 -8.73 -21.40
C GLN A 68 -32.86 -7.29 -21.92
N PRO A 69 -31.84 -6.43 -21.77
CA PRO A 69 -31.83 -5.10 -22.38
C PRO A 69 -31.42 -5.12 -23.86
N ALA A 70 -31.96 -4.15 -24.61
CA ALA A 70 -31.76 -3.88 -26.04
C ALA A 70 -30.33 -3.37 -26.37
N PRO A 71 -29.89 -3.42 -27.65
CA PRO A 71 -28.48 -3.42 -28.02
C PRO A 71 -27.90 -2.01 -28.18
N GLY A 72 -26.75 -1.74 -27.57
CA GLY A 72 -26.03 -0.48 -27.78
C GLY A 72 -24.95 -0.16 -26.75
N ARG A 73 -24.00 -1.07 -26.55
CA ARG A 73 -22.62 -0.89 -26.05
C ARG A 73 -22.06 -2.30 -25.82
N GLN A 74 -21.10 -2.73 -26.64
CA GLN A 74 -20.40 -4.00 -26.41
C GLN A 74 -19.55 -3.88 -25.16
N TYR A 75 -20.09 -4.36 -24.04
CA TYR A 75 -19.29 -4.68 -22.86
C TYR A 75 -18.60 -6.01 -23.12
N ASP A 76 -17.29 -5.99 -23.36
CA ASP A 76 -16.42 -7.17 -23.31
C ASP A 76 -16.18 -7.54 -21.83
N GLN A 77 -17.27 -7.83 -21.11
CA GLN A 77 -17.25 -8.39 -19.76
C GLN A 77 -18.50 -9.25 -19.61
N THR A 78 -18.43 -10.48 -20.11
CA THR A 78 -19.20 -11.54 -19.49
C THR A 78 -18.71 -11.67 -18.04
N PRO A 79 -19.61 -11.64 -17.03
CA PRO A 79 -19.29 -12.22 -15.73
C PRO A 79 -18.72 -13.60 -16.02
N SER A 80 -17.61 -13.96 -15.38
CA SER A 80 -17.08 -15.32 -15.45
C SER A 80 -18.26 -16.27 -15.31
N SER A 81 -18.48 -17.09 -16.35
CA SER A 81 -19.63 -17.98 -16.47
C SER A 81 -19.96 -18.60 -15.12
N PRO A 82 -21.24 -18.70 -14.72
CA PRO A 82 -21.59 -19.32 -13.45
C PRO A 82 -20.86 -20.65 -13.37
N LYS A 83 -20.00 -20.82 -12.36
CA LYS A 83 -19.46 -22.14 -12.00
C LYS A 83 -20.68 -23.04 -11.97
N SER A 84 -20.69 -24.02 -12.85
CA SER A 84 -21.87 -24.84 -13.16
C SER A 84 -22.65 -25.12 -11.89
N TYR A 85 -23.89 -24.61 -11.81
CA TYR A 85 -24.81 -25.03 -10.76
C TYR A 85 -24.73 -26.56 -10.69
N PRO A 86 -24.58 -27.18 -9.51
CA PRO A 86 -24.86 -28.59 -9.42
C PRO A 86 -26.27 -28.74 -9.97
N LYS A 87 -26.40 -29.39 -11.14
CA LYS A 87 -27.70 -29.77 -11.68
C LYS A 87 -28.39 -30.42 -10.49
N THR A 88 -29.49 -29.83 -10.00
CA THR A 88 -30.34 -30.50 -9.01
C THR A 88 -30.66 -31.84 -9.62
N THR A 89 -29.94 -32.87 -9.16
CA THR A 89 -29.92 -34.14 -9.84
C THR A 89 -31.26 -34.76 -9.53
N ARG A 90 -32.23 -34.56 -10.42
CA ARG A 90 -33.42 -35.42 -10.49
C ARG A 90 -33.00 -36.90 -10.66
N ALA A 91 -31.72 -37.16 -10.98
CA ALA A 91 -31.10 -38.47 -10.98
C ALA A 91 -30.71 -39.02 -9.60
N ALA A 92 -30.71 -38.24 -8.51
CA ALA A 92 -30.53 -38.77 -7.15
C ALA A 92 -31.73 -39.63 -6.71
N LEU A 93 -32.93 -39.38 -7.26
CA LEU A 93 -34.13 -40.19 -7.01
C LEU A 93 -34.21 -41.49 -7.86
N ARG A 94 -33.23 -41.76 -8.75
CA ARG A 94 -33.23 -42.96 -9.61
C ARG A 94 -32.03 -43.88 -9.41
N ARG A 95 -31.33 -43.78 -8.28
CA ARG A 95 -30.18 -44.64 -7.96
C ARG A 95 -30.39 -45.48 -6.70
N ASN A 96 -31.59 -46.05 -6.53
CA ASN A 96 -31.90 -47.03 -5.47
C ASN A 96 -32.47 -48.33 -6.05
N GLN A 97 -31.83 -48.85 -7.09
CA GLN A 97 -31.94 -50.27 -7.42
C GLN A 97 -30.55 -50.85 -7.28
N TYR A 98 -30.43 -51.87 -6.41
CA TYR A 98 -29.22 -52.58 -6.00
C TYR A 98 -28.38 -51.89 -4.91
N LEU A 99 -28.66 -52.26 -3.66
CA LEU A 99 -27.67 -52.53 -2.59
C LEU A 99 -28.40 -53.28 -1.46
N GLY A 100 -27.87 -54.45 -1.09
CA GLY A 100 -28.43 -55.28 -0.02
C GLY A 100 -28.16 -54.70 1.36
N ASN A 101 -29.08 -54.97 2.30
CA ASN A 101 -28.93 -54.83 3.77
C ASN A 101 -28.42 -53.49 4.31
N GLN A 102 -28.88 -52.35 3.78
CA GLN A 102 -28.83 -51.07 4.50
C GLN A 102 -30.24 -50.64 4.88
N ASP A 103 -30.42 -50.23 6.13
CA ASP A 103 -31.70 -49.77 6.66
C ASP A 103 -32.18 -48.55 5.83
N PRO A 104 -33.35 -48.60 5.19
CA PRO A 104 -33.89 -47.49 4.38
C PRO A 104 -33.93 -46.15 5.13
N TRP A 105 -34.04 -46.19 6.46
CA TRP A 105 -34.00 -44.99 7.30
C TRP A 105 -32.62 -44.34 7.32
N GLN A 106 -31.53 -45.10 7.41
CA GLN A 106 -30.17 -44.57 7.43
C GLN A 106 -29.83 -43.87 6.11
N VAL A 107 -30.26 -44.44 4.98
CA VAL A 107 -30.10 -43.82 3.65
C VAL A 107 -30.89 -42.52 3.55
N THR A 108 -32.12 -42.49 4.07
CA THR A 108 -32.96 -41.28 4.06
C THR A 108 -32.39 -40.19 4.96
N GLN A 109 -31.87 -40.55 6.14
CA GLN A 109 -31.22 -39.63 7.06
C GLN A 109 -29.96 -39.01 6.45
N GLN A 110 -29.10 -39.82 5.81
CA GLN A 110 -27.92 -39.30 5.13
C GLN A 110 -28.29 -38.35 3.99
N ASN A 111 -29.30 -38.71 3.18
CA ASN A 111 -29.79 -37.81 2.12
C ASN A 111 -30.32 -36.47 2.66
N LEU A 112 -30.95 -36.46 3.84
CA LEU A 112 -31.41 -35.23 4.49
C LEU A 112 -30.23 -34.37 4.98
N LEU A 113 -29.20 -34.98 5.53
CA LEU A 113 -27.97 -34.28 5.93
C LEU A 113 -27.26 -33.69 4.72
N ASP A 114 -27.09 -34.47 3.66
CA ASP A 114 -26.48 -34.03 2.40
C ASP A 114 -27.28 -32.88 1.77
N LEU A 115 -28.62 -32.94 1.81
CA LEU A 115 -29.49 -31.87 1.34
C LEU A 115 -29.38 -30.60 2.20
N GLN A 116 -29.31 -30.75 3.53
CA GLN A 116 -29.08 -29.61 4.43
C GLN A 116 -27.73 -28.95 4.19
N GLU A 117 -26.69 -29.75 3.96
CA GLU A 117 -25.37 -29.24 3.62
C GLU A 117 -25.38 -28.52 2.27
N GLN A 118 -26.01 -29.09 1.23
CA GLN A 118 -26.19 -28.44 -0.07
C GLN A 118 -26.97 -27.12 0.03
N ILE A 119 -28.05 -27.08 0.81
CA ILE A 119 -28.81 -25.85 1.06
C ILE A 119 -27.92 -24.80 1.73
N THR A 120 -27.13 -25.21 2.72
CA THR A 120 -26.22 -24.31 3.45
C THR A 120 -25.14 -23.76 2.52
N GLN A 121 -24.51 -24.62 1.73
CA GLN A 121 -23.50 -24.23 0.74
C GLN A 121 -24.08 -23.29 -0.32
N THR A 122 -25.27 -23.60 -0.86
CA THR A 122 -25.92 -22.78 -1.89
C THR A 122 -26.33 -21.41 -1.32
N LYS A 123 -26.87 -21.37 -0.10
CA LYS A 123 -27.17 -20.10 0.59
C LYS A 123 -25.92 -19.27 0.82
N ALA A 124 -24.81 -19.89 1.24
CA ALA A 124 -23.55 -19.20 1.40
C ALA A 124 -23.02 -18.63 0.07
N GLN A 125 -23.10 -19.40 -1.02
CA GLN A 125 -22.71 -18.95 -2.37
C GLN A 125 -23.55 -17.78 -2.86
N LEU A 126 -24.89 -17.87 -2.74
CA LEU A 126 -25.78 -16.78 -3.14
C LEU A 126 -25.54 -15.52 -2.33
N ARG A 127 -25.32 -15.67 -1.01
CA ARG A 127 -24.98 -14.54 -0.15
C ARG A 127 -23.69 -13.88 -0.62
N GLN A 128 -22.65 -14.67 -0.89
CA GLN A 128 -21.37 -14.15 -1.38
C GLN A 128 -21.56 -13.41 -2.72
N GLU A 129 -22.27 -14.00 -3.68
CA GLU A 129 -22.49 -13.39 -4.99
C GLU A 129 -23.24 -12.06 -4.90
N LEU A 130 -24.27 -11.96 -4.05
CA LEU A 130 -25.01 -10.71 -3.83
C LEU A 130 -24.13 -9.64 -3.15
N LEU A 131 -23.27 -10.04 -2.21
CA LEU A 131 -22.30 -9.13 -1.60
C LEU A 131 -21.26 -8.67 -2.63
N ASP A 132 -20.81 -9.56 -3.52
CA ASP A 132 -19.81 -9.25 -4.56
C ASP A 132 -20.38 -8.23 -5.55
N GLN A 133 -21.62 -8.46 -5.99
CA GLN A 133 -22.34 -7.54 -6.87
C GLN A 133 -22.59 -6.18 -6.20
N ARG A 134 -23.00 -6.18 -4.93
CA ARG A 134 -23.22 -4.93 -4.18
C ARG A 134 -21.92 -4.14 -4.02
N SER A 135 -20.82 -4.80 -3.66
CA SER A 135 -19.53 -4.16 -3.45
C SER A 135 -18.98 -3.58 -4.76
N CYS A 136 -19.16 -4.30 -5.89
CA CYS A 136 -18.86 -3.82 -7.23
C CYS A 136 -19.65 -2.55 -7.61
N LEU A 137 -20.99 -2.60 -7.49
CA LEU A 137 -21.85 -1.46 -7.83
C LEU A 137 -21.57 -0.25 -6.96
N ARG A 138 -21.22 -0.46 -5.68
CA ARG A 138 -20.82 0.61 -4.78
C ARG A 138 -19.50 1.23 -5.14
N HIS A 139 -18.49 0.42 -5.45
CA HIS A 139 -17.23 0.92 -5.94
C HIS A 139 -17.46 1.80 -7.20
N ASP A 140 -18.25 1.31 -8.17
CA ASP A 140 -18.57 2.07 -9.38
C ASP A 140 -19.36 3.34 -9.08
N TRP A 141 -20.30 3.28 -8.14
CA TRP A 141 -21.04 4.46 -7.68
C TRP A 141 -20.09 5.50 -7.11
N ARG A 142 -19.19 5.14 -6.18
CA ARG A 142 -18.21 6.05 -5.57
C ARG A 142 -17.33 6.72 -6.62
N GLN A 143 -16.83 5.96 -7.59
CA GLN A 143 -16.01 6.50 -8.69
C GLN A 143 -16.78 7.55 -9.51
N GLN A 144 -18.06 7.29 -9.83
CA GLN A 144 -18.89 8.23 -10.59
C GLN A 144 -19.25 9.48 -9.77
N THR A 145 -19.42 9.37 -8.46
CA THR A 145 -19.75 10.52 -7.60
C THR A 145 -18.53 11.40 -7.30
N ALA A 146 -17.31 10.84 -7.32
CA ALA A 146 -16.06 11.57 -7.08
C ALA A 146 -15.64 12.48 -8.25
N ASP A 147 -16.07 12.18 -9.49
CA ASP A 147 -15.81 13.02 -10.67
C ASP A 147 -16.65 14.33 -10.60
N LEU A 148 -16.03 15.41 -10.09
CA LEU A 148 -16.63 16.75 -9.88
C LEU A 148 -16.97 17.55 -11.17
N THR A 149 -16.88 16.96 -12.36
CA THR A 149 -17.31 17.64 -13.59
C THR A 149 -18.80 17.99 -13.53
N PRO A 150 -19.24 19.18 -14.01
CA PRO A 150 -20.62 19.63 -13.87
C PRO A 150 -21.58 18.56 -14.38
N ALA A 151 -22.34 17.97 -13.46
CA ALA A 151 -23.17 16.80 -13.67
C ALA A 151 -24.07 17.02 -14.88
N SER A 152 -23.74 16.35 -15.99
CA SER A 152 -24.68 16.25 -17.10
C SER A 152 -25.90 15.47 -16.61
N PRO A 153 -27.10 15.71 -17.17
CA PRO A 153 -28.28 14.91 -16.84
C PRO A 153 -28.05 13.40 -17.05
N GLU A 154 -27.18 13.04 -17.99
CA GLU A 154 -26.79 11.65 -18.26
C GLU A 154 -25.90 11.05 -17.16
N HIS A 155 -25.00 11.85 -16.58
CA HIS A 155 -24.17 11.45 -15.43
C HIS A 155 -25.04 11.17 -14.21
N GLN A 156 -25.94 12.10 -13.89
CA GLN A 156 -26.86 11.95 -12.77
C GLN A 156 -27.76 10.72 -12.94
N ALA A 157 -28.30 10.49 -14.14
CA ALA A 157 -29.10 9.30 -14.42
C ALA A 157 -28.31 7.99 -14.23
N THR A 158 -26.99 8.01 -14.48
CA THR A 158 -26.12 6.85 -14.25
C THR A 158 -25.91 6.61 -12.76
N VAL A 159 -25.61 7.65 -11.99
CA VAL A 159 -25.48 7.59 -10.53
C VAL A 159 -26.77 7.10 -9.87
N ASP A 160 -27.93 7.65 -10.27
CA ASP A 160 -29.24 7.26 -9.75
C ASP A 160 -29.57 5.79 -10.07
N LYS A 161 -29.19 5.32 -11.27
CA LYS A 161 -29.38 3.93 -11.67
C LYS A 161 -28.52 2.98 -10.83
N LEU A 162 -27.25 3.33 -10.58
CA LEU A 162 -26.37 2.54 -9.72
C LEU A 162 -26.94 2.46 -8.30
N GLN A 163 -27.44 3.58 -7.77
CA GLN A 163 -28.10 3.62 -6.46
C GLN A 163 -29.32 2.69 -6.41
N GLN A 164 -30.21 2.74 -7.40
CA GLN A 164 -31.38 1.85 -7.48
C GLN A 164 -30.99 0.35 -7.50
N GLN A 165 -29.90 0.01 -8.20
CA GLN A 165 -29.40 -1.36 -8.23
C GLN A 165 -28.85 -1.80 -6.87
N ILE A 166 -28.14 -0.91 -6.16
CA ILE A 166 -27.67 -1.14 -4.79
C ILE A 166 -28.85 -1.36 -3.84
N ASP A 167 -29.89 -0.54 -3.94
CA ASP A 167 -31.10 -0.66 -3.09
C ASP A 167 -31.82 -1.99 -3.33
N THR A 168 -31.95 -2.40 -4.59
CA THR A 168 -32.53 -3.70 -4.97
C THR A 168 -31.75 -4.88 -4.37
N LEU A 169 -30.42 -4.81 -4.37
CA LEU A 169 -29.58 -5.84 -3.75
C LEU A 169 -29.70 -5.85 -2.23
N ASN A 170 -29.82 -4.67 -1.60
CA ASN A 170 -30.05 -4.56 -0.16
C ASN A 170 -31.38 -5.22 0.22
N GLU A 171 -32.45 -4.96 -0.52
CA GLU A 171 -33.75 -5.61 -0.30
C GLU A 171 -33.66 -7.13 -0.46
N ALA A 172 -32.92 -7.62 -1.46
CA ALA A 172 -32.69 -9.05 -1.65
C ALA A 172 -31.91 -9.66 -0.47
N LEU A 173 -30.84 -9.00 -0.02
CA LEU A 173 -30.04 -9.48 1.10
C LEU A 173 -30.85 -9.51 2.41
N ILE A 174 -31.67 -8.48 2.68
CA ILE A 174 -32.60 -8.45 3.82
C ILE A 174 -33.62 -9.57 3.69
N LYS A 175 -34.25 -9.74 2.52
CA LYS A 175 -35.29 -10.74 2.28
C LYS A 175 -34.79 -12.18 2.45
N TRP A 176 -33.62 -12.50 1.93
CA TRP A 176 -33.10 -13.87 1.89
C TRP A 176 -32.25 -14.25 3.12
N PHE A 177 -31.63 -13.26 3.79
CA PHE A 177 -30.68 -13.50 4.87
C PHE A 177 -30.96 -12.74 6.17
N GLY A 178 -31.96 -11.85 6.19
CA GLY A 178 -32.37 -11.11 7.40
C GLY A 178 -31.32 -10.11 7.92
N THR A 179 -30.32 -9.76 7.11
CA THR A 179 -29.20 -8.91 7.54
C THR A 179 -29.54 -7.44 7.36
N GLN A 180 -29.80 -6.72 8.46
CA GLN A 180 -30.04 -5.26 8.44
C GLN A 180 -28.74 -4.44 8.39
N LYS A 181 -27.63 -4.98 8.92
CA LYS A 181 -26.28 -4.42 8.78
C LYS A 181 -25.48 -5.33 7.86
N ILE A 182 -25.12 -4.81 6.69
CA ILE A 182 -24.38 -5.56 5.68
C ILE A 182 -23.08 -4.81 5.45
N ALA A 183 -22.03 -5.31 6.08
CA ALA A 183 -20.70 -4.91 5.74
C ALA A 183 -20.33 -5.44 4.36
N ASN A 184 -19.78 -4.57 3.53
CA ASN A 184 -19.20 -4.98 2.26
C ASN A 184 -17.83 -5.58 2.52
N HIS A 185 -17.40 -6.46 1.62
CA HIS A 185 -15.99 -6.73 1.45
C HIS A 185 -15.41 -5.71 0.47
N VAL A 186 -14.11 -5.47 0.56
CA VAL A 186 -13.38 -4.67 -0.41
C VAL A 186 -13.49 -5.32 -1.79
N TYR A 187 -14.01 -4.59 -2.77
CA TYR A 187 -14.09 -5.05 -4.15
C TYR A 187 -12.79 -4.72 -4.91
N PHE A 188 -12.16 -5.76 -5.47
CA PHE A 188 -10.94 -5.60 -6.27
C PHE A 188 -11.28 -5.62 -7.78
N ASN A 189 -11.36 -4.44 -8.38
CA ASN A 189 -11.51 -4.27 -9.82
C ASN A 189 -10.26 -4.76 -10.57
N LYS A 190 -10.42 -5.75 -11.45
CA LYS A 190 -9.33 -6.36 -12.24
C LYS A 190 -8.68 -5.44 -13.28
N LYS A 191 -9.32 -4.30 -13.60
CA LYS A 191 -8.76 -3.29 -14.51
C LYS A 191 -7.75 -2.37 -13.82
N ARG A 192 -7.75 -2.33 -12.49
CA ARG A 192 -6.84 -1.47 -11.72
C ARG A 192 -5.48 -2.13 -11.50
N HIS A 193 -4.47 -1.30 -11.33
CA HIS A 193 -3.11 -1.68 -10.95
C HIS A 193 -2.94 -1.57 -9.44
N TYR A 194 -2.72 -2.70 -8.76
CA TYR A 194 -2.54 -2.74 -7.31
C TYR A 194 -1.06 -2.78 -6.96
N PHE A 195 -0.65 -1.86 -6.08
CA PHE A 195 0.70 -1.82 -5.54
C PHE A 195 0.65 -1.95 -4.02
N LEU A 196 1.49 -2.82 -3.46
CA LEU A 196 1.84 -2.76 -2.05
C LEU A 196 2.98 -1.76 -1.89
N LEU A 197 2.73 -0.68 -1.16
CA LEU A 197 3.71 0.35 -0.85
C LEU A 197 4.41 0.02 0.48
N ASP A 198 5.72 -0.12 0.41
CA ASP A 198 6.62 -0.24 1.57
C ASP A 198 7.79 0.72 1.38
N THR A 199 8.44 1.18 2.45
CA THR A 199 9.62 2.04 2.28
C THR A 199 10.79 1.22 1.74
N THR A 200 10.98 0.00 2.24
CA THR A 200 12.12 -0.85 1.92
C THR A 200 11.73 -2.29 1.62
N LEU A 201 12.46 -2.89 0.69
CA LEU A 201 12.39 -4.33 0.40
C LEU A 201 13.58 -5.11 0.99
N ARG A 202 14.42 -4.42 1.77
CA ARG A 202 15.57 -4.99 2.47
C ARG A 202 15.15 -5.40 3.87
N ASP A 203 15.75 -6.48 4.36
CA ASP A 203 15.67 -6.91 5.77
C ASP A 203 14.25 -7.01 6.33
N LEU A 204 13.31 -7.48 5.51
CA LEU A 204 11.90 -7.64 5.89
C LEU A 204 11.76 -8.44 7.19
N SER A 205 11.08 -7.84 8.16
CA SER A 205 10.74 -8.48 9.44
C SER A 205 9.88 -9.73 9.24
N GLY A 206 9.81 -10.58 10.28
CA GLY A 206 8.93 -11.76 10.25
C GLY A 206 7.45 -11.39 10.00
N ALA A 207 6.98 -10.29 10.60
CA ALA A 207 5.63 -9.76 10.40
C ALA A 207 5.41 -9.29 8.95
N GLN A 208 6.34 -8.52 8.37
CA GLN A 208 6.25 -8.10 6.96
C GLN A 208 6.25 -9.29 6.01
N ARG A 209 7.12 -10.29 6.24
CA ARG A 209 7.14 -11.52 5.44
C ARG A 209 5.81 -12.27 5.53
N ALA A 210 5.20 -12.37 6.71
CA ALA A 210 3.89 -13.00 6.90
C ALA A 210 2.78 -12.23 6.18
N LEU A 211 2.80 -10.89 6.26
CA LEU A 211 1.87 -10.03 5.53
C LEU A 211 2.00 -10.23 4.01
N PHE A 212 3.22 -10.22 3.47
CA PHE A 212 3.48 -10.43 2.04
C PHE A 212 2.95 -11.79 1.58
N LYS A 213 3.17 -12.86 2.36
CA LYS A 213 2.60 -14.19 2.06
C LYS A 213 1.07 -14.17 2.04
N SER A 214 0.44 -13.49 3.01
CA SER A 214 -1.01 -13.41 3.15
C SER A 214 -1.63 -12.67 1.96
N LEU A 215 -1.09 -11.49 1.64
CA LEU A 215 -1.49 -10.69 0.49
C LEU A 215 -1.30 -11.44 -0.83
N ARG A 216 -0.14 -12.09 -1.01
CA ARG A 216 0.12 -12.89 -2.19
C ARG A 216 -0.94 -13.98 -2.37
N GLY A 217 -1.24 -14.75 -1.33
CA GLY A 217 -2.27 -15.80 -1.38
C GLY A 217 -3.65 -15.23 -1.75
N PHE A 218 -4.01 -14.11 -1.12
CA PHE A 218 -5.26 -13.40 -1.36
C PHE A 218 -5.39 -12.92 -2.82
N PHE A 219 -4.39 -12.21 -3.33
CA PHE A 219 -4.38 -11.68 -4.71
C PHE A 219 -4.24 -12.77 -5.78
N GLN A 220 -3.49 -13.84 -5.51
CA GLN A 220 -3.43 -15.02 -6.37
C GLN A 220 -4.80 -15.69 -6.52
N GLY A 221 -5.57 -15.80 -5.43
CA GLY A 221 -6.93 -16.35 -5.44
C GLY A 221 -7.88 -15.56 -6.36
N MET A 222 -7.69 -14.24 -6.43
CA MET A 222 -8.45 -13.33 -7.30
C MET A 222 -7.93 -13.25 -8.74
N GLN A 223 -6.75 -13.84 -9.01
CA GLN A 223 -6.01 -13.71 -10.27
C GLN A 223 -5.67 -12.25 -10.61
N ILE A 224 -5.37 -11.45 -9.58
CA ILE A 224 -4.95 -10.05 -9.72
C ILE A 224 -3.46 -9.97 -9.36
N PRO A 225 -2.60 -9.39 -10.22
CA PRO A 225 -1.21 -9.17 -9.86
C PRO A 225 -1.12 -8.06 -8.80
N LEU A 226 -0.52 -8.37 -7.65
CA LEU A 226 -0.11 -7.36 -6.67
C LEU A 226 1.36 -7.03 -6.89
N SER A 227 1.61 -5.86 -7.47
CA SER A 227 2.95 -5.30 -7.68
C SER A 227 3.51 -4.75 -6.36
N GLN A 228 4.82 -4.63 -6.27
CA GLN A 228 5.51 -3.98 -5.15
C GLN A 228 5.93 -2.58 -5.55
N LEU A 229 5.87 -1.66 -4.60
CA LEU A 229 6.34 -0.30 -4.76
C LEU A 229 7.22 0.04 -3.55
N SER A 230 8.46 0.45 -3.81
CA SER A 230 9.40 0.84 -2.76
C SER A 230 10.05 2.20 -2.99
N THR A 231 10.45 2.85 -1.91
CA THR A 231 10.94 4.24 -1.94
C THR A 231 12.41 4.34 -1.58
N ASP A 232 12.98 3.37 -0.85
CA ASP A 232 14.39 3.37 -0.48
C ASP A 232 15.33 3.14 -1.67
N PHE A 233 16.51 3.78 -1.61
CA PHE A 233 17.62 3.47 -2.50
C PHE A 233 18.19 2.07 -2.21
N ASP A 234 18.19 1.19 -3.22
CA ASP A 234 18.82 -0.12 -3.17
C ASP A 234 19.54 -0.45 -4.50
N ALA A 235 20.86 -0.27 -4.51
CA ALA A 235 21.71 -0.60 -5.66
C ALA A 235 21.66 -2.10 -6.05
N ASN A 236 21.23 -2.98 -5.13
CA ASN A 236 21.14 -4.43 -5.31
C ASN A 236 19.70 -4.93 -5.43
N LEU A 237 18.76 -4.03 -5.74
CA LEU A 237 17.34 -4.36 -5.80
C LEU A 237 17.03 -5.54 -6.75
N ALA A 238 17.73 -5.66 -7.88
CA ALA A 238 17.50 -6.77 -8.82
C ALA A 238 17.70 -8.15 -8.15
N SER A 239 18.81 -8.32 -7.43
CA SER A 239 19.09 -9.54 -6.66
C SER A 239 18.09 -9.73 -5.51
N ARG A 240 17.69 -8.64 -4.85
CA ARG A 240 16.67 -8.66 -3.79
C ARG A 240 15.33 -9.16 -4.32
N VAL A 241 14.87 -8.65 -5.46
CA VAL A 241 13.62 -9.07 -6.10
C VAL A 241 13.67 -10.54 -6.49
N GLN A 242 14.80 -11.01 -7.02
CA GLN A 242 14.99 -12.44 -7.30
C GLN A 242 14.85 -13.29 -6.03
N GLN A 243 15.45 -12.86 -4.92
CA GLN A 243 15.32 -13.55 -3.63
C GLN A 243 13.88 -13.54 -3.13
N LEU A 244 13.18 -12.40 -3.14
CA LEU A 244 11.77 -12.31 -2.72
C LEU A 244 10.85 -13.20 -3.59
N ALA A 245 11.15 -13.33 -4.88
CA ALA A 245 10.44 -14.26 -5.76
C ALA A 245 10.69 -15.73 -5.39
N GLN A 246 11.95 -16.10 -5.09
CA GLN A 246 12.33 -17.44 -4.63
C GLN A 246 11.69 -17.80 -3.29
N ASP A 247 11.68 -16.84 -2.36
CA ASP A 247 11.04 -16.91 -1.02
C ASP A 247 9.51 -16.91 -1.10
N LYS A 248 8.94 -16.89 -2.32
CA LYS A 248 7.50 -16.93 -2.54
C LYS A 248 6.76 -15.74 -1.93
N LEU A 249 7.40 -14.58 -1.81
CA LEU A 249 6.82 -13.35 -1.26
C LEU A 249 6.18 -12.45 -2.32
N LEU A 250 6.52 -12.65 -3.61
CA LEU A 250 5.96 -11.87 -4.72
C LEU A 250 4.87 -12.65 -5.46
N THR A 251 3.87 -11.93 -5.97
CA THR A 251 2.83 -12.49 -6.83
C THR A 251 3.42 -12.79 -8.22
N PRO A 252 3.04 -13.89 -8.90
CA PRO A 252 3.45 -14.12 -10.28
C PRO A 252 3.05 -12.96 -11.17
N LYS A 253 3.96 -12.53 -12.06
CA LYS A 253 3.77 -11.37 -12.95
C LYS A 253 3.63 -10.01 -12.23
N ALA A 254 3.92 -9.95 -10.92
CA ALA A 254 4.04 -8.68 -10.21
C ALA A 254 5.20 -7.86 -10.78
N ALA A 255 4.97 -6.57 -11.00
CA ALA A 255 6.06 -5.63 -11.20
C ALA A 255 6.66 -5.22 -9.84
N VAL A 256 7.92 -4.79 -9.84
CA VAL A 256 8.53 -4.11 -8.70
C VAL A 256 8.95 -2.74 -9.20
N LEU A 257 8.28 -1.70 -8.72
CA LEU A 257 8.63 -0.31 -8.99
C LEU A 257 9.42 0.23 -7.80
N ASN A 258 10.48 0.99 -8.08
CA ASN A 258 11.28 1.63 -7.04
C ASN A 258 11.57 3.06 -7.44
N GLN A 259 11.38 3.99 -6.50
CA GLN A 259 11.56 5.42 -6.71
C GLN A 259 12.93 5.77 -7.32
N TYR A 260 14.01 5.28 -6.70
CA TYR A 260 15.35 5.62 -7.17
C TYR A 260 15.65 5.00 -8.52
N ARG A 261 15.22 3.76 -8.76
CA ARG A 261 15.39 3.13 -10.07
C ARG A 261 14.67 3.85 -11.19
N ASP A 262 13.47 4.33 -10.90
CA ASP A 262 12.65 5.09 -11.84
C ASP A 262 13.30 6.44 -12.16
N LEU A 263 13.67 7.21 -11.13
CA LEU A 263 14.37 8.49 -11.30
C LEU A 263 15.73 8.33 -12.02
N GLN A 264 16.48 7.27 -11.73
CA GLN A 264 17.75 6.98 -12.38
C GLN A 264 17.58 6.39 -13.80
N GLU A 265 16.35 6.12 -14.22
CA GLU A 265 16.02 5.59 -15.55
C GLU A 265 16.83 4.31 -15.86
N LEU A 266 16.93 3.42 -14.87
CA LEU A 266 17.77 2.22 -14.95
C LEU A 266 17.18 1.15 -15.89
N ASP A 267 17.94 0.80 -16.93
CA ASP A 267 17.68 -0.31 -17.85
C ASP A 267 18.56 -1.53 -17.53
N ASP A 268 17.95 -2.64 -17.10
CA ASP A 268 18.64 -3.89 -16.76
C ASP A 268 19.30 -4.60 -17.96
N THR A 269 19.02 -4.17 -19.19
CA THR A 269 19.59 -4.77 -20.40
C THR A 269 20.98 -4.25 -20.75
N VAL A 270 21.36 -3.08 -20.22
CA VAL A 270 22.65 -2.46 -20.50
C VAL A 270 23.63 -2.79 -19.39
N LYS A 271 24.81 -3.34 -19.76
CA LYS A 271 25.89 -3.69 -18.84
C LYS A 271 27.10 -2.81 -19.09
N PHE A 272 27.72 -2.35 -18.01
CA PHE A 272 28.92 -1.53 -18.00
C PHE A 272 30.06 -2.32 -17.38
N LYS A 273 31.25 -2.14 -17.93
CA LYS A 273 32.49 -2.58 -17.28
C LYS A 273 33.14 -1.33 -16.70
N PRO A 274 33.14 -1.15 -15.37
CA PRO A 274 33.79 0.00 -14.76
C PRO A 274 35.28 0.02 -15.10
N ASP A 275 35.77 1.16 -15.56
CA ASP A 275 37.19 1.41 -15.79
C ASP A 275 37.76 2.09 -14.55
N ILE A 276 38.69 1.42 -13.86
CA ILE A 276 39.34 1.95 -12.67
C ILE A 276 40.68 2.54 -13.12
N PRO A 277 40.84 3.87 -13.10
CA PRO A 277 42.08 4.49 -13.56
C PRO A 277 43.19 4.26 -12.53
N LEU A 278 44.06 3.28 -12.80
CA LEU A 278 45.27 3.02 -12.02
C LEU A 278 46.49 3.63 -12.74
N SER A 279 47.24 4.49 -12.05
CA SER A 279 48.51 5.01 -12.60
C SER A 279 49.62 3.96 -12.48
N ALA A 280 50.69 4.09 -13.27
CA ALA A 280 51.80 3.14 -13.27
C ALA A 280 52.58 3.07 -11.93
N GLU A 281 52.44 4.10 -11.09
CA GLU A 281 53.09 4.19 -9.77
C GLU A 281 52.23 3.60 -8.65
N MET A 282 50.96 3.26 -8.93
CA MET A 282 50.06 2.67 -7.95
C MET A 282 50.29 1.17 -7.79
N THR A 283 50.21 0.69 -6.56
CA THR A 283 50.26 -0.74 -6.23
C THR A 283 48.91 -1.21 -5.72
N LYS A 284 48.58 -2.48 -5.98
CA LYS A 284 47.33 -3.10 -5.57
C LYS A 284 47.60 -4.31 -4.69
N GLU A 285 46.93 -4.37 -3.55
CA GLU A 285 46.95 -5.49 -2.61
C GLU A 285 45.54 -6.07 -2.49
N HIS A 286 45.39 -7.37 -2.71
CA HIS A 286 44.10 -8.05 -2.58
C HIS A 286 43.93 -8.63 -1.18
N ASP A 287 42.76 -8.44 -0.58
CA ASP A 287 42.33 -8.98 0.70
C ASP A 287 41.26 -10.05 0.45
N ASP A 288 41.69 -11.32 0.41
CA ASP A 288 40.81 -12.46 0.13
C ASP A 288 39.70 -12.63 1.18
N GLU A 289 39.96 -12.25 2.45
CA GLU A 289 39.01 -12.42 3.56
C GLU A 289 37.80 -11.50 3.40
N HIS A 290 38.04 -10.27 2.95
CA HIS A 290 37.00 -9.25 2.80
C HIS A 290 36.55 -9.05 1.35
N ASN A 291 37.13 -9.79 0.40
CA ASN A 291 36.89 -9.67 -1.04
C ASN A 291 37.01 -8.21 -1.51
N LEU A 292 38.15 -7.58 -1.21
CA LEU A 292 38.44 -6.20 -1.59
C LEU A 292 39.88 -6.01 -2.08
N ASP A 293 40.09 -5.00 -2.90
CA ASP A 293 41.43 -4.52 -3.27
C ASP A 293 41.74 -3.21 -2.55
N LYS A 294 42.93 -3.11 -1.96
CA LYS A 294 43.52 -1.85 -1.47
C LYS A 294 44.50 -1.33 -2.50
N VAL A 295 44.38 -0.06 -2.85
CA VAL A 295 45.27 0.61 -3.81
C VAL A 295 46.08 1.68 -3.09
N TYR A 296 47.40 1.62 -3.25
CA TYR A 296 48.33 2.58 -2.68
C TYR A 296 49.01 3.40 -3.78
N ASP A 297 49.35 4.65 -3.47
CA ASP A 297 50.13 5.51 -4.36
C ASP A 297 51.64 5.19 -4.32
N GLY A 298 52.45 5.92 -5.10
CA GLY A 298 53.91 5.74 -5.14
C GLY A 298 54.62 6.01 -3.81
N ASN A 299 53.94 6.65 -2.84
CA ASN A 299 54.44 6.90 -1.48
C ASN A 299 53.92 5.86 -0.46
N GLN A 300 53.27 4.79 -0.91
CA GLN A 300 52.62 3.78 -0.07
C GLN A 300 51.48 4.33 0.80
N GLN A 301 50.81 5.41 0.36
CA GLN A 301 49.61 5.92 1.02
C GLN A 301 48.35 5.29 0.40
N LEU A 302 47.39 4.89 1.24
CA LEU A 302 46.12 4.34 0.77
C LEU A 302 45.32 5.41 0.03
N VAL A 303 44.94 5.14 -1.22
CA VAL A 303 44.16 6.06 -2.07
C VAL A 303 42.81 5.50 -2.49
N MET A 304 42.67 4.17 -2.61
CA MET A 304 41.38 3.56 -2.94
C MET A 304 41.18 2.21 -2.22
N VAL A 305 39.93 1.90 -1.92
CA VAL A 305 39.46 0.56 -1.52
C VAL A 305 38.33 0.17 -2.46
N ILE A 306 38.50 -0.94 -3.18
CA ILE A 306 37.53 -1.46 -4.14
C ILE A 306 36.91 -2.72 -3.52
N ALA A 307 35.62 -2.68 -3.19
CA ALA A 307 34.90 -3.82 -2.61
C ALA A 307 34.05 -4.51 -3.67
N TYR A 308 34.05 -5.84 -3.66
CA TYR A 308 33.37 -6.67 -4.65
C TYR A 308 32.20 -7.45 -4.06
N LEU A 309 31.12 -7.57 -4.83
CA LEU A 309 30.03 -8.51 -4.61
C LEU A 309 30.33 -9.81 -5.37
N GLY A 310 30.68 -10.88 -4.66
CA GLY A 310 31.01 -12.17 -5.27
C GLY A 310 32.19 -12.09 -6.26
N ASP A 311 32.09 -12.83 -7.37
CA ASP A 311 33.16 -13.02 -8.36
C ASP A 311 33.33 -11.77 -9.26
N GLN A 312 33.97 -10.73 -8.72
CA GLN A 312 34.48 -9.54 -9.43
C GLN A 312 33.45 -8.47 -9.85
N GLN A 313 32.20 -8.53 -9.38
CA GLN A 313 31.29 -7.41 -9.56
C GLN A 313 31.64 -6.30 -8.55
N ILE A 314 32.04 -5.13 -9.03
CA ILE A 314 32.32 -3.99 -8.13
C ILE A 314 31.02 -3.56 -7.46
N GLN A 315 31.05 -3.49 -6.13
CA GLN A 315 29.96 -2.95 -5.32
C GLN A 315 30.24 -1.49 -4.97
N THR A 316 31.46 -1.19 -4.50
CA THR A 316 31.86 0.17 -4.14
C THR A 316 33.33 0.45 -4.44
N ILE A 317 33.64 1.73 -4.66
CA ILE A 317 35.01 2.25 -4.66
C ILE A 317 35.07 3.42 -3.67
N ALA A 318 35.76 3.23 -2.55
CA ALA A 318 36.01 4.28 -1.57
C ALA A 318 37.36 4.96 -1.86
N HIS A 319 37.36 6.29 -1.88
CA HIS A 319 38.55 7.11 -2.15
C HIS A 319 39.07 7.73 -0.86
N TYR A 320 40.39 7.73 -0.70
CA TYR A 320 41.06 8.18 0.51
C TYR A 320 42.04 9.32 0.25
N ARG A 321 42.19 10.19 1.24
CA ARG A 321 43.22 11.23 1.28
C ARG A 321 43.73 11.37 2.71
N ALA A 322 45.04 11.16 2.92
CA ALA A 322 45.66 11.19 4.24
C ALA A 322 44.91 10.29 5.25
N ASP A 323 44.69 9.03 4.86
CA ASP A 323 44.02 7.98 5.64
C ASP A 323 42.56 8.28 6.03
N ARG A 324 41.90 9.22 5.33
CA ARG A 324 40.48 9.54 5.53
C ARG A 324 39.70 9.33 4.25
N MET A 325 38.54 8.69 4.35
CA MET A 325 37.63 8.52 3.22
C MET A 325 37.04 9.88 2.85
N ILE A 326 37.18 10.28 1.58
CA ILE A 326 36.65 11.56 1.06
C ILE A 326 35.40 11.34 0.20
N SER A 327 35.29 10.20 -0.46
CA SER A 327 34.12 9.82 -1.23
C SER A 327 33.99 8.31 -1.36
N ARG A 328 32.78 7.86 -1.71
CA ARG A 328 32.48 6.47 -2.04
C ARG A 328 31.54 6.42 -3.22
N ASP A 329 31.97 5.76 -4.29
CA ASP A 329 31.11 5.42 -5.42
C ASP A 329 30.43 4.09 -5.14
N ILE A 330 29.12 4.03 -5.40
CA ILE A 330 28.27 2.86 -5.25
C ILE A 330 27.79 2.45 -6.64
N PHE A 331 28.04 1.20 -7.00
CA PHE A 331 27.72 0.65 -8.31
C PHE A 331 26.41 -0.13 -8.26
N ASP A 332 25.64 -0.04 -9.34
CA ASP A 332 24.44 -0.86 -9.53
C ASP A 332 24.75 -2.30 -9.99
N ALA A 333 23.71 -3.11 -10.12
CA ALA A 333 23.79 -4.47 -10.65
C ALA A 333 24.26 -4.56 -12.13
N ASN A 334 24.36 -3.43 -12.83
CA ASN A 334 24.79 -3.32 -14.21
C ASN A 334 26.26 -2.87 -14.32
N GLY A 335 26.91 -2.49 -13.22
CA GLY A 335 28.28 -2.01 -13.18
C GLY A 335 28.43 -0.52 -13.50
N ALA A 336 27.34 0.24 -13.54
CA ALA A 336 27.38 1.71 -13.63
C ALA A 336 27.44 2.34 -12.24
N VAL A 337 28.05 3.52 -12.13
CA VAL A 337 28.00 4.30 -10.88
C VAL A 337 26.58 4.79 -10.69
N SER A 338 25.92 4.29 -9.65
CA SER A 338 24.55 4.65 -9.30
C SER A 338 24.54 5.89 -8.40
N SER A 339 25.43 5.94 -7.41
CA SER A 339 25.56 7.11 -6.56
C SER A 339 26.99 7.32 -6.06
N THR A 340 27.30 8.57 -5.70
CA THR A 340 28.54 8.97 -5.04
C THR A 340 28.20 9.66 -3.73
N GLN A 341 28.78 9.18 -2.64
CA GLN A 341 28.71 9.78 -1.32
C GLN A 341 29.97 10.60 -1.05
N TYR A 342 29.84 11.78 -0.46
CA TYR A 342 30.95 12.67 -0.08
C TYR A 342 30.98 12.87 1.43
N PHE A 343 32.17 12.76 2.02
CA PHE A 343 32.36 12.81 3.47
C PHE A 343 33.14 14.04 3.91
N GLU A 344 32.89 14.49 5.13
CA GLU A 344 33.56 15.64 5.73
C GLU A 344 35.03 15.32 6.03
N GLN A 345 35.98 16.09 5.49
CA GLN A 345 37.40 15.76 5.68
C GLN A 345 37.85 15.81 7.16
N SER A 346 37.19 16.61 8.01
CA SER A 346 37.49 16.71 9.44
C SER A 346 36.98 15.53 10.27
N SER A 347 35.99 14.79 9.78
CA SER A 347 35.30 13.70 10.49
C SER A 347 35.24 12.45 9.62
N ASN A 348 35.71 11.31 10.14
CA ASN A 348 35.83 10.10 9.32
C ASN A 348 34.49 9.50 8.83
N GLU A 349 33.34 10.01 9.27
CA GLU A 349 32.04 9.34 9.04
C GLU A 349 30.88 10.29 8.69
N ARG A 350 31.09 11.62 8.71
CA ARG A 350 30.00 12.56 8.44
C ARG A 350 29.72 12.69 6.95
N LEU A 351 28.58 12.18 6.50
CA LEU A 351 28.08 12.36 5.13
C LEU A 351 27.67 13.82 4.90
N LEU A 352 28.20 14.44 3.85
CA LEU A 352 27.91 15.83 3.48
C LEU A 352 26.96 15.91 2.28
N ARG A 353 27.12 14.99 1.32
CA ARG A 353 26.38 15.01 0.07
C ARG A 353 26.28 13.62 -0.54
N GLU A 354 25.16 13.35 -1.18
CA GLU A 354 24.98 12.23 -2.10
C GLU A 354 24.58 12.75 -3.47
N ASN A 355 25.22 12.21 -4.50
CA ASN A 355 24.86 12.43 -5.89
C ASN A 355 24.33 11.11 -6.45
N PHE A 356 23.19 11.14 -7.13
CA PHE A 356 22.61 9.98 -7.82
C PHE A 356 22.62 10.25 -9.32
N TYR A 357 23.03 9.23 -10.07
CA TYR A 357 23.23 9.31 -11.50
C TYR A 357 22.23 8.46 -12.25
N ARG A 358 21.83 8.92 -13.42
CA ARG A 358 21.19 8.07 -14.42
C ARG A 358 22.21 7.12 -15.02
N GLN A 359 21.71 6.13 -15.74
CA GLN A 359 22.56 5.15 -16.41
C GLN A 359 23.51 5.74 -17.47
N ASP A 360 23.20 6.93 -18.02
CA ASP A 360 24.08 7.67 -18.93
C ASP A 360 25.17 8.50 -18.20
N GLY A 361 25.21 8.46 -16.87
CA GLY A 361 26.13 9.20 -16.02
C GLY A 361 25.70 10.64 -15.71
N SER A 362 24.57 11.12 -16.24
CA SER A 362 24.02 12.43 -15.88
C SER A 362 23.46 12.44 -14.45
N LEU A 363 23.52 13.57 -13.76
CA LEU A 363 22.95 13.69 -12.42
C LEU A 363 21.41 13.76 -12.49
N VAL A 364 20.74 12.96 -11.69
CA VAL A 364 19.29 13.11 -11.47
C VAL A 364 18.97 13.73 -10.12
N LEU A 365 19.73 13.39 -9.07
CA LEU A 365 19.38 13.80 -7.73
C LEU A 365 20.62 14.16 -6.93
N ILE A 366 20.54 15.25 -6.16
CA ILE A 366 21.59 15.67 -5.23
C ILE A 366 20.95 15.83 -3.86
N LYS A 367 21.47 15.13 -2.85
CA LYS A 367 21.12 15.36 -1.44
C LYS A 367 22.28 16.04 -0.76
N SER A 368 22.03 17.16 -0.11
CA SER A 368 23.04 17.87 0.69
C SER A 368 22.58 17.89 2.13
N TYR A 369 23.43 17.50 3.07
CA TYR A 369 23.06 17.37 4.48
C TYR A 369 23.50 18.61 5.26
N GLN A 370 22.53 19.35 5.78
CA GLN A 370 22.76 20.43 6.74
C GLN A 370 22.10 20.02 8.05
N GLU A 371 22.85 20.01 9.15
CA GLU A 371 22.33 19.60 10.47
C GLU A 371 21.65 18.21 10.50
N ASN A 372 22.07 17.31 9.60
CA ASN A 372 21.51 15.97 9.36
C ASN A 372 20.16 15.91 8.64
N GLU A 373 19.64 17.04 8.15
CA GLU A 373 18.46 17.09 7.30
C GLU A 373 18.87 17.18 5.82
N PRO A 374 18.26 16.36 4.93
CA PRO A 374 18.60 16.39 3.51
C PRO A 374 17.88 17.53 2.79
N TYR A 375 18.64 18.43 2.18
CA TYR A 375 18.18 19.31 1.12
C TYR A 375 18.36 18.61 -0.23
N ILE A 376 17.26 18.27 -0.88
CA ILE A 376 17.22 17.42 -2.06
C ILE A 376 16.92 18.25 -3.31
N GLN A 377 17.71 18.07 -4.36
CA GLN A 377 17.53 18.71 -5.66
C GLN A 377 17.30 17.65 -6.72
N LEU A 378 16.21 17.79 -7.48
CA LEU A 378 15.91 16.95 -8.65
C LEU A 378 16.29 17.70 -9.93
N LEU A 379 17.04 17.03 -10.81
CA LEU A 379 17.60 17.61 -12.01
C LEU A 379 17.08 16.87 -13.26
N SER A 380 16.87 17.60 -14.34
CA SER A 380 16.64 17.03 -15.67
C SER A 380 17.93 16.45 -16.28
N ARG A 381 17.83 15.72 -17.39
CA ARG A 381 18.99 15.21 -18.16
C ARG A 381 19.96 16.30 -18.62
N SER A 382 19.50 17.54 -18.78
CA SER A 382 20.35 18.70 -19.11
C SER A 382 20.95 19.38 -17.88
N ASN A 383 20.90 18.74 -16.70
CA ASN A 383 21.31 19.26 -15.40
C ASN A 383 20.59 20.57 -14.98
N VAL A 384 19.37 20.79 -15.50
CA VAL A 384 18.52 21.90 -15.08
C VAL A 384 17.70 21.48 -13.87
N LEU A 385 17.69 22.30 -12.82
CA LEU A 385 16.90 22.11 -11.60
C LEU A 385 15.40 22.07 -11.93
N MET A 386 14.75 20.96 -11.59
CA MET A 386 13.32 20.75 -11.79
C MET A 386 12.52 21.01 -10.52
N ALA A 387 12.99 20.49 -9.39
CA ALA A 387 12.32 20.61 -8.10
C ALA A 387 13.33 20.54 -6.95
N VAL A 388 12.92 21.04 -5.79
CA VAL A 388 13.66 20.95 -4.53
C VAL A 388 12.75 20.45 -3.43
N PHE A 389 13.31 19.67 -2.51
CA PHE A 389 12.58 19.07 -1.40
C PHE A 389 13.42 19.19 -0.12
N ASN A 390 12.75 19.37 1.02
CA ASN A 390 13.38 19.48 2.33
C ASN A 390 13.41 18.14 3.08
N SER A 391 12.85 17.07 2.49
CA SER A 391 12.86 15.74 3.08
C SER A 391 12.68 14.64 2.02
N GLU A 392 13.07 13.40 2.38
CA GLU A 392 12.76 12.19 1.60
C GLU A 392 11.25 11.99 1.44
N LEU A 393 10.46 12.35 2.46
CA LEU A 393 9.01 12.25 2.43
C LEU A 393 8.43 13.15 1.32
N GLU A 394 8.86 14.41 1.25
CA GLU A 394 8.41 15.34 0.20
C GLU A 394 8.76 14.84 -1.20
N LEU A 395 9.99 14.33 -1.41
CA LEU A 395 10.41 13.73 -2.67
C LEU A 395 9.53 12.51 -3.03
N THR A 396 9.24 11.66 -2.04
CA THR A 396 8.41 10.45 -2.21
C THR A 396 6.99 10.79 -2.64
N LEU A 397 6.33 11.71 -1.92
CA LEU A 397 4.97 12.13 -2.26
C LEU A 397 4.91 12.81 -3.63
N TRP A 398 5.94 13.61 -3.98
CA TRP A 398 6.05 14.20 -5.30
C TRP A 398 6.14 13.14 -6.40
N TRP A 399 7.05 12.17 -6.25
CA TRP A 399 7.25 11.09 -7.24
C TRP A 399 5.98 10.25 -7.39
N LEU A 400 5.37 9.82 -6.28
CA LEU A 400 4.12 9.07 -6.31
C LEU A 400 3.02 9.81 -7.09
N ARG A 401 2.87 11.12 -6.85
CA ARG A 401 1.86 11.94 -7.52
C ARG A 401 2.12 12.11 -9.02
N HIS A 402 3.38 12.22 -9.44
CA HIS A 402 3.74 12.53 -10.83
C HIS A 402 3.86 11.28 -11.71
N ASP A 403 4.41 10.19 -11.16
CA ASP A 403 4.85 9.04 -11.96
C ASP A 403 4.05 7.76 -11.68
N VAL A 404 3.37 7.67 -10.52
CA VAL A 404 2.66 6.44 -10.10
C VAL A 404 1.14 6.60 -10.10
N PHE A 405 0.64 7.71 -9.55
CA PHE A 405 -0.78 7.89 -9.30
C PHE A 405 -1.56 8.24 -10.58
N ASN A 406 -2.59 7.45 -10.83
CA ASN A 406 -3.59 7.71 -11.85
C ASN A 406 -4.91 7.04 -11.44
N SER A 407 -5.98 7.30 -12.18
CA SER A 407 -7.33 6.80 -11.89
C SER A 407 -7.47 5.28 -11.88
N GLU A 408 -6.51 4.56 -12.44
CA GLU A 408 -6.47 3.09 -12.47
C GLU A 408 -5.53 2.50 -11.42
N THR A 409 -4.82 3.31 -10.63
CA THR A 409 -3.92 2.84 -9.57
C THR A 409 -4.67 2.63 -8.25
N SER A 410 -4.34 1.58 -7.50
CA SER A 410 -4.74 1.42 -6.09
C SER A 410 -3.50 1.08 -5.25
N ILE A 411 -3.34 1.77 -4.12
CA ILE A 411 -2.21 1.57 -3.20
C ILE A 411 -2.70 0.86 -1.95
N LEU A 412 -2.12 -0.30 -1.69
CA LEU A 412 -2.19 -0.98 -0.43
C LEU A 412 -1.05 -0.50 0.45
N ILE A 413 -1.35 -0.07 1.67
CA ILE A 413 -0.33 0.47 2.59
C ILE A 413 -0.61 0.02 4.03
N PRO A 414 0.38 -0.53 4.76
CA PRO A 414 0.28 -0.76 6.19
C PRO A 414 0.02 0.55 6.95
N THR A 415 -0.91 0.50 7.91
CA THR A 415 -1.31 1.67 8.73
C THR A 415 -0.19 2.20 9.64
N ASP A 416 0.80 1.37 9.95
CA ASP A 416 2.02 1.71 10.68
C ASP A 416 3.12 2.30 9.78
N SER A 417 2.90 2.36 8.46
CA SER A 417 3.84 2.98 7.53
C SER A 417 3.92 4.49 7.77
N PRO A 418 5.13 5.09 7.78
CA PRO A 418 5.29 6.53 7.88
C PRO A 418 4.69 7.29 6.68
N LEU A 419 4.37 6.59 5.59
CA LEU A 419 3.73 7.16 4.39
C LEU A 419 2.20 7.16 4.49
N TYR A 420 1.59 6.50 5.47
CA TYR A 420 0.13 6.35 5.53
C TYR A 420 -0.61 7.69 5.67
N GLN A 421 -0.36 8.44 6.74
CA GLN A 421 -1.03 9.74 6.94
C GLN A 421 -0.66 10.76 5.86
N PRO A 422 0.63 10.95 5.49
CA PRO A 422 0.99 11.91 4.45
C PRO A 422 0.34 11.64 3.09
N LEU A 423 -0.01 10.38 2.78
CA LEU A 423 -0.75 10.05 1.55
C LEU A 423 -2.21 10.47 1.60
N LEU A 424 -2.85 10.43 2.78
CA LEU A 424 -4.24 10.87 2.94
C LEU A 424 -4.36 12.40 2.88
N ASP A 425 -3.29 13.11 3.24
CA ASP A 425 -3.24 14.58 3.21
C ASP A 425 -3.03 15.14 1.79
N ILE A 426 -2.80 14.30 0.78
CA ILE A 426 -2.68 14.76 -0.61
C ILE A 426 -4.06 15.16 -1.14
N GLU A 427 -4.22 16.45 -1.45
CA GLU A 427 -5.40 16.98 -2.14
C GLU A 427 -5.56 16.38 -3.55
N ASP A 428 -6.81 16.20 -3.98
CA ASP A 428 -7.19 15.66 -5.31
C ASP A 428 -6.54 14.32 -5.63
N LEU A 429 -6.45 13.44 -4.63
CA LEU A 429 -5.88 12.11 -4.76
C LEU A 429 -6.67 11.29 -5.80
N LYS A 430 -6.09 11.09 -6.99
CA LYS A 430 -6.70 10.32 -8.09
C LYS A 430 -6.50 8.81 -7.95
N VAL A 431 -6.11 8.34 -6.78
CA VAL A 431 -5.72 6.96 -6.51
C VAL A 431 -6.55 6.43 -5.34
N GLU A 432 -6.91 5.15 -5.38
CA GLU A 432 -7.59 4.50 -4.26
C GLU A 432 -6.56 4.04 -3.23
N ILE A 433 -6.69 4.48 -1.98
CA ILE A 433 -5.86 4.00 -0.87
C ILE A 433 -6.63 2.95 -0.09
N ILE A 434 -6.01 1.78 0.07
CA ILE A 434 -6.55 0.64 0.82
C ILE A 434 -5.59 0.35 1.99
N PRO A 435 -5.83 0.94 3.19
CA PRO A 435 -5.03 0.63 4.36
C PRO A 435 -5.07 -0.84 4.74
N ILE A 436 -3.97 -1.32 5.32
CA ILE A 436 -3.85 -2.62 5.96
C ILE A 436 -3.69 -2.41 7.46
N LEU A 437 -4.70 -2.81 8.22
CA LEU A 437 -4.74 -2.73 9.68
C LEU A 437 -4.37 -4.09 10.26
N ALA A 438 -3.12 -4.20 10.73
CA ALA A 438 -2.58 -5.44 11.31
C ALA A 438 -3.00 -5.65 12.76
N ASP A 439 -3.14 -4.58 13.54
CA ASP A 439 -3.56 -4.60 14.93
C ASP A 439 -4.45 -3.38 15.21
N TYR A 440 -5.76 -3.62 15.33
CA TYR A 440 -6.74 -2.56 15.53
C TYR A 440 -6.75 -1.99 16.95
N GLN A 441 -6.24 -2.76 17.93
CA GLN A 441 -6.19 -2.36 19.34
C GLN A 441 -4.92 -1.54 19.64
N ALA A 442 -3.81 -1.85 18.95
CA ALA A 442 -2.58 -1.08 19.09
C ALA A 442 -2.65 0.30 18.39
N HIS A 443 -3.59 0.48 17.46
CA HIS A 443 -3.71 1.70 16.63
C HIS A 443 -5.08 2.37 16.79
N ASP A 444 -5.54 2.59 18.03
CA ASP A 444 -6.85 3.16 18.34
C ASP A 444 -7.14 4.49 17.61
N ASP A 445 -6.14 5.35 17.42
CA ASP A 445 -6.29 6.63 16.70
C ASP A 445 -6.64 6.40 15.22
N ILE A 446 -5.92 5.50 14.55
CA ILE A 446 -6.16 5.14 13.14
C ILE A 446 -7.50 4.41 13.02
N THR A 447 -7.76 3.45 13.91
CA THR A 447 -9.05 2.74 13.95
C THR A 447 -10.20 3.72 14.12
N SER A 448 -10.06 4.73 14.98
CA SER A 448 -11.05 5.79 15.17
C SER A 448 -11.23 6.65 13.93
N GLN A 449 -10.13 7.08 13.28
CA GLN A 449 -10.15 7.85 12.04
C GLN A 449 -10.96 7.12 10.95
N LEU A 450 -10.72 5.82 10.76
CA LEU A 450 -11.42 4.98 9.77
C LEU A 450 -12.96 4.92 10.00
N MET A 451 -13.42 5.13 11.23
CA MET A 451 -14.84 5.08 11.59
C MET A 451 -15.57 6.42 11.48
N THR A 452 -14.84 7.53 11.32
CA THR A 452 -15.42 8.89 11.23
C THR A 452 -16.07 9.14 9.87
N LEU A 453 -17.14 9.95 9.83
CA LEU A 453 -17.86 10.29 8.59
C LEU A 453 -16.94 10.93 7.54
N ASP A 454 -16.03 11.80 7.98
CA ASP A 454 -15.14 12.59 7.12
C ASP A 454 -13.89 11.82 6.66
N SER A 455 -13.77 10.53 7.00
CA SER A 455 -12.64 9.70 6.56
C SER A 455 -12.60 9.61 5.02
N PRO A 456 -11.44 9.85 4.38
CA PRO A 456 -11.25 9.66 2.94
C PRO A 456 -11.13 8.18 2.55
N ILE A 457 -11.15 7.25 3.53
CA ILE A 457 -11.01 5.82 3.29
C ILE A 457 -12.38 5.14 3.18
N ASP A 458 -12.61 4.49 2.04
CA ASP A 458 -13.81 3.69 1.76
C ASP A 458 -13.61 2.19 1.98
N SER A 459 -12.36 1.73 1.94
CA SER A 459 -11.97 0.31 1.90
C SER A 459 -10.79 0.04 2.83
N VAL A 460 -10.86 -1.01 3.65
CA VAL A 460 -9.75 -1.43 4.53
C VAL A 460 -9.57 -2.94 4.53
N LEU A 461 -8.30 -3.36 4.55
CA LEU A 461 -7.90 -4.73 4.78
C LEU A 461 -7.50 -4.90 6.24
N VAL A 462 -7.98 -5.95 6.90
CA VAL A 462 -7.61 -6.29 8.27
C VAL A 462 -6.97 -7.67 8.30
N THR A 463 -6.05 -7.91 9.23
CA THR A 463 -5.46 -9.24 9.44
C THR A 463 -6.27 -10.12 10.41
N GLN A 464 -7.17 -9.51 11.19
CA GLN A 464 -7.92 -10.18 12.26
C GLN A 464 -9.42 -10.15 11.99
N GLN A 465 -10.10 -11.28 12.21
CA GLN A 465 -11.57 -11.38 12.07
C GLN A 465 -12.32 -10.51 13.10
N ASP A 466 -11.76 -10.34 14.29
CA ASP A 466 -12.32 -9.49 15.33
C ASP A 466 -12.27 -8.00 14.95
N ALA A 467 -11.19 -7.56 14.27
CA ALA A 467 -11.07 -6.20 13.74
C ALA A 467 -12.18 -5.90 12.73
N LYS A 468 -12.49 -6.85 11.84
CA LYS A 468 -13.63 -6.74 10.91
C LYS A 468 -14.94 -6.57 11.66
N THR A 469 -15.21 -7.46 12.61
CA THR A 469 -16.44 -7.38 13.42
C THR A 469 -16.57 -6.06 14.18
N TYR A 470 -15.46 -5.55 14.72
CA TYR A 470 -15.40 -4.28 15.42
C TYR A 470 -15.74 -3.11 14.48
N LEU A 471 -15.00 -2.96 13.37
CA LEU A 471 -15.20 -1.89 12.41
C LEU A 471 -16.62 -1.88 11.83
N GLU A 472 -17.17 -3.05 11.48
CA GLU A 472 -18.52 -3.19 10.93
C GLU A 472 -19.64 -2.83 11.92
N THR A 473 -19.38 -2.97 13.22
CA THR A 473 -20.39 -2.71 14.26
C THR A 473 -20.35 -1.28 14.77
N GLN A 474 -19.15 -0.68 14.86
CA GLN A 474 -18.92 0.63 15.47
C GLN A 474 -18.84 1.78 14.47
N THR A 475 -18.57 1.51 13.19
CA THR A 475 -18.51 2.57 12.16
C THR A 475 -19.81 3.36 12.06
N GLN A 476 -19.68 4.69 11.93
CA GLN A 476 -20.82 5.59 11.70
C GLN A 476 -21.09 5.80 10.20
N ARG A 477 -20.22 5.26 9.35
CA ARG A 477 -20.27 5.34 7.89
C ARG A 477 -20.22 3.97 7.26
N GLU A 478 -20.48 3.91 5.97
CA GLU A 478 -20.27 2.69 5.20
C GLU A 478 -18.78 2.53 4.92
N LEU A 479 -18.20 1.44 5.41
CA LEU A 479 -16.80 1.06 5.24
C LEU A 479 -16.75 -0.38 4.73
N ASP A 480 -15.99 -0.61 3.66
CA ASP A 480 -15.81 -1.94 3.09
C ASP A 480 -14.61 -2.61 3.78
N VAL A 481 -14.81 -3.78 4.38
CA VAL A 481 -13.81 -4.45 5.22
C VAL A 481 -13.60 -5.88 4.78
N SER A 482 -12.38 -6.23 4.40
CA SER A 482 -11.98 -7.61 4.06
C SER A 482 -10.90 -8.11 5.01
N VAL A 483 -10.99 -9.38 5.41
CA VAL A 483 -9.99 -10.04 6.25
C VAL A 483 -8.99 -10.76 5.35
N LEU A 484 -7.70 -10.52 5.57
CA LEU A 484 -6.63 -11.27 4.95
C LEU A 484 -6.58 -12.69 5.52
N PRO A 485 -6.41 -13.72 4.68
CA PRO A 485 -6.30 -15.09 5.16
C PRO A 485 -5.04 -15.24 6.02
N GLU A 486 -5.19 -15.87 7.18
CA GLU A 486 -4.04 -16.24 8.00
C GLU A 486 -3.12 -17.19 7.23
N VAL A 487 -1.83 -16.86 7.18
CA VAL A 487 -0.82 -17.79 6.71
C VAL A 487 -0.44 -18.67 7.89
N PRO A 488 -0.63 -20.00 7.83
CA PRO A 488 -0.16 -20.88 8.88
C PRO A 488 1.36 -20.68 9.01
N VAL A 489 1.79 -20.21 10.19
CA VAL A 489 3.20 -20.10 10.53
C VAL A 489 3.73 -21.53 10.60
N VAL A 490 4.39 -21.98 9.54
CA VAL A 490 5.19 -23.20 9.60
C VAL A 490 6.43 -22.81 10.37
N ASP A 491 6.53 -23.26 11.62
CA ASP A 491 7.74 -23.11 12.43
C ASP A 491 8.94 -23.73 11.69
N GLU A 492 9.75 -22.90 11.04
CA GLU A 492 11.02 -23.30 10.43
C GLU A 492 12.07 -23.74 11.49
N ALA A 493 11.73 -23.66 12.79
CA ALA A 493 12.56 -24.13 13.88
C ALA A 493 12.69 -25.67 13.98
N ALA A 494 11.91 -26.46 13.24
CA ALA A 494 11.92 -27.92 13.37
C ALA A 494 12.93 -28.66 12.45
N ASN A 495 13.69 -27.97 11.59
CA ASN A 495 14.57 -28.64 10.61
C ASN A 495 16.09 -28.43 10.84
N GLN A 496 16.51 -27.95 12.02
CA GLN A 496 17.93 -27.82 12.39
C GLN A 496 18.44 -28.90 13.36
N THR A 497 17.78 -30.05 13.46
CA THR A 497 18.37 -31.26 14.08
C THR A 497 18.60 -32.35 13.05
N GLY A 498 19.33 -32.01 11.98
CA GLY A 498 19.94 -32.98 11.09
C GLY A 498 21.20 -33.54 11.73
N GLY A 499 21.06 -34.64 12.46
CA GLY A 499 22.18 -35.38 13.03
C GLY A 499 23.18 -35.80 11.95
N VAL A 500 24.45 -35.49 12.19
CA VAL A 500 25.60 -36.00 11.43
C VAL A 500 25.63 -37.52 11.57
N PRO A 501 25.57 -38.32 10.48
CA PRO A 501 26.00 -39.69 10.54
C PRO A 501 27.52 -39.69 10.54
N LYS A 502 28.11 -40.21 11.63
CA LYS A 502 29.50 -40.65 11.65
C LYS A 502 29.68 -41.68 10.52
N PHE A 503 30.54 -41.39 9.55
CA PHE A 503 31.61 -42.27 9.06
C PHE A 503 32.61 -41.45 8.25
#